data_AF-A0AAD7RT54-F1
#
_entry.id   AF-A0AAD7RT54-F1
#
_cell.length_a   1.000
_cell.length_b   1.000
_cell.length_c   1.000
_cell.angle_alpha   90.00
_cell.angle_beta   90.00
_cell.angle_gamma   90.00
#
_symmetry.space_group_name_H-M   'P 1'
#
loop_
_entity.id
_entity.type
_entity.pdbx_description
1 polymer ?
#
loop_
_entity_poly.entity_id
_entity_poly.type
_entity_poly.pdbx_seq_one_letter_code
_entity_poly.pdbx_strand_id
1 'polypeptide(L)'
;MATNAVAIKLPEFWESSAAAWFSTVEAQFEIRKITDDKTRYYYVVAALGSSVASRLVGLLTDPPEEDKYATLKALLLKTFELSTAERARRLFAIQGLGDSKPSVLMEKMLNLLGREKPCFLFMELFLRNMPTRVQVALANTTITEPRALAEEADRFFLATQRPSPDLLAPTISAPPPVYRTAARDNYMPPDQRGATAGLCFYHSRFGTKAKQCRSPCNFNPAGNGKAGAR
;
A
#
# COMPACT_ATOMS: atom_id res chain seq x y z
N MET A 1 39.33 -14.81 49.23
CA MET A 1 39.19 -13.54 48.49
C MET A 1 37.80 -13.53 47.89
N ALA A 2 36.87 -12.74 48.44
CA ALA A 2 35.51 -12.66 47.91
C ALA A 2 35.53 -11.83 46.63
N THR A 3 35.35 -12.47 45.48
CA THR A 3 35.13 -11.78 44.21
C THR A 3 33.73 -11.20 44.24
N ASN A 4 33.63 -9.86 44.33
CA ASN A 4 32.38 -9.15 44.13
C ASN A 4 31.91 -9.40 42.68
N ALA A 5 31.09 -10.44 42.49
CA ALA A 5 30.47 -10.73 41.21
C ALA A 5 29.53 -9.57 40.87
N VAL A 6 29.93 -8.75 39.88
CA VAL A 6 29.12 -7.63 39.42
C VAL A 6 27.88 -8.19 38.75
N ALA A 7 26.75 -8.20 39.49
CA ALA A 7 25.48 -8.73 39.02
C ALA A 7 25.09 -8.12 37.67
N ILE A 8 24.97 -8.94 36.63
CA ILE A 8 24.42 -8.52 35.34
C ILE A 8 22.90 -8.55 35.45
N LYS A 9 22.26 -7.41 35.16
CA LYS A 9 20.82 -7.38 34.95
C LYS A 9 20.58 -7.65 33.47
N LEU A 10 20.25 -8.90 33.13
CA LEU A 10 19.89 -9.26 31.76
C LEU A 10 18.44 -8.82 31.46
N PRO A 11 18.14 -8.40 30.22
CA PRO A 11 16.77 -8.18 29.80
C PRO A 11 16.01 -9.51 29.73
N GLU A 12 14.69 -9.43 29.89
CA GLU A 12 13.81 -10.59 29.71
C GLU A 12 13.99 -11.22 28.32
N PHE A 13 13.92 -12.55 28.25
CA PHE A 13 14.13 -13.32 27.03
C PHE A 13 13.13 -12.94 25.91
N TRP A 14 13.64 -12.73 24.70
CA TRP A 14 12.83 -12.37 23.54
C TRP A 14 12.37 -13.61 22.76
N GLU A 15 11.14 -14.07 23.01
CA GLU A 15 10.54 -15.20 22.27
C GLU A 15 10.43 -14.96 20.77
N SER A 16 10.29 -13.71 20.33
CA SER A 16 10.19 -13.32 18.93
C SER A 16 11.55 -13.31 18.20
N SER A 17 12.66 -13.22 18.94
CA SER A 17 14.02 -13.12 18.38
C SER A 17 15.08 -13.64 19.36
N ALA A 18 15.08 -14.96 19.57
CA ALA A 18 16.02 -15.62 20.48
C ALA A 18 17.49 -15.39 20.08
N ALA A 19 17.81 -15.46 18.79
CA ALA A 19 19.16 -15.26 18.28
C ALA A 19 19.73 -13.88 18.63
N ALA A 20 18.94 -12.82 18.39
CA ALA A 20 19.36 -11.45 18.68
C ALA A 20 19.55 -11.24 20.19
N TRP A 21 18.65 -11.79 21.01
CA TRP A 21 18.78 -11.74 22.46
C TRP A 21 20.09 -12.39 22.92
N PHE A 22 20.41 -13.59 22.45
CA PHE A 22 21.67 -14.25 22.80
C PHE A 22 22.90 -13.44 22.37
N SER A 23 22.90 -12.82 21.19
CA SER A 23 24.01 -11.94 20.79
C SER A 23 24.21 -10.77 21.75
N THR A 24 23.14 -10.18 22.28
CA THR A 24 23.26 -9.10 23.28
C THR A 24 23.77 -9.61 24.63
N VAL A 25 23.29 -10.76 25.09
CA VAL A 25 23.69 -11.36 26.36
C VAL A 25 25.15 -11.82 26.31
N GLU A 26 25.58 -12.42 25.21
CA GLU A 26 26.97 -12.84 25.02
C GLU A 26 27.93 -11.66 25.00
N ALA A 27 27.54 -10.54 24.37
CA ALA A 27 28.31 -9.30 24.45
C ALA A 27 28.43 -8.80 25.90
N GLN A 28 27.36 -8.89 26.70
CA GLN A 28 27.40 -8.51 28.13
C GLN A 28 28.30 -9.43 28.96
N PHE A 29 28.27 -10.74 28.69
CA PHE A 29 29.17 -11.70 29.34
C PHE A 29 30.63 -11.43 28.98
N GLU A 30 30.92 -11.10 27.73
CA GLU A 30 32.27 -10.78 27.26
C GLU A 30 32.80 -9.50 27.92
N ILE A 31 31.98 -8.42 27.94
CA ILE A 31 32.34 -7.15 28.59
C ILE A 31 32.70 -7.34 30.06
N ARG A 32 32.02 -8.26 30.76
CA ARG A 32 32.26 -8.55 32.18
C ARG A 32 33.17 -9.74 32.43
N LYS A 33 33.77 -10.30 31.38
CA LYS A 33 34.67 -11.47 31.44
C LYS A 33 34.07 -12.66 32.19
N ILE A 34 32.77 -12.88 32.05
CA ILE A 34 32.10 -14.05 32.61
C ILE A 34 32.35 -15.22 31.68
N THR A 35 33.28 -16.08 32.06
CA THR A 35 33.68 -17.28 31.29
C THR A 35 33.10 -18.57 31.85
N ASP A 36 32.67 -18.56 33.12
CA ASP A 36 32.12 -19.73 33.80
C ASP A 36 30.73 -20.13 33.26
N ASP A 37 30.62 -21.36 32.77
CA ASP A 37 29.40 -21.93 32.18
C ASP A 37 28.22 -21.92 33.16
N LYS A 38 28.48 -22.32 34.41
CA LYS A 38 27.48 -22.38 35.48
C LYS A 38 26.92 -20.99 35.80
N THR A 39 27.79 -19.99 35.86
CA THR A 39 27.39 -18.59 36.05
C THR A 39 26.53 -18.08 34.89
N ARG A 40 26.93 -18.35 33.64
CA ARG A 40 26.14 -17.98 32.45
C ARG A 40 24.77 -18.65 32.45
N TYR A 41 24.70 -19.94 32.79
CA TYR A 41 23.46 -20.68 32.92
C TYR A 41 22.48 -20.01 33.90
N TYR A 42 22.91 -19.69 35.12
CA TYR A 42 22.03 -19.06 36.10
C TYR A 42 21.56 -17.67 35.67
N TYR A 43 22.42 -16.89 35.01
CA TYR A 43 22.00 -15.59 34.45
C TYR A 43 20.92 -15.75 33.40
N VAL A 44 21.07 -16.71 32.47
CA VAL A 44 20.06 -16.98 31.44
C VAL A 44 18.75 -17.44 32.09
N VAL A 45 18.81 -18.38 33.04
CA VAL A 45 17.62 -18.88 33.76
C VAL A 45 16.89 -17.74 34.48
N ALA A 46 17.63 -16.83 35.12
CA ALA A 46 17.06 -15.66 35.78
C ALA A 46 16.40 -14.66 34.81
N ALA A 47 16.77 -14.69 33.53
CA ALA A 47 16.22 -13.84 32.49
C ALA A 47 15.07 -14.51 31.71
N LEU A 48 14.78 -15.78 31.96
CA LEU A 48 13.63 -16.46 31.35
C LEU A 48 12.33 -15.98 31.99
N GLY A 49 11.40 -15.48 31.17
CA GLY A 49 10.04 -15.20 31.60
C GLY A 49 9.28 -16.47 32.00
N SER A 50 8.17 -16.30 32.73
CA SER A 50 7.37 -17.44 33.24
C SER A 50 6.82 -18.35 32.12
N SER A 51 6.52 -17.79 30.94
CA SER A 51 6.08 -18.54 29.76
C SER A 51 7.16 -19.50 29.25
N VAL A 52 8.41 -19.06 29.19
CA VAL A 52 9.53 -19.85 28.69
C VAL A 52 9.99 -20.86 29.73
N ALA A 53 10.06 -20.44 31.00
CA ALA A 53 10.42 -21.32 32.10
C ALA A 53 9.45 -22.50 32.23
N SER A 54 8.14 -22.26 32.11
CA SER A 54 7.12 -23.32 32.15
C SER A 54 7.23 -24.33 31.00
N ARG A 55 7.66 -23.90 29.82
CA ARG A 55 7.92 -24.79 28.67
C ARG A 55 9.19 -25.62 28.84
N LEU A 56 10.14 -25.16 29.65
CA LEU A 56 11.44 -25.79 29.84
C LEU A 56 11.63 -26.43 31.22
N VAL A 57 10.55 -26.64 31.99
CA VAL A 57 10.60 -27.19 33.35
C VAL A 57 11.41 -28.49 33.41
N GLY A 58 11.23 -29.40 32.44
CA GLY A 58 11.98 -30.66 32.42
C GLY A 58 13.50 -30.47 32.44
N LEU A 59 14.02 -29.54 31.63
CA LEU A 59 15.45 -29.23 31.56
C LEU A 59 15.94 -28.41 32.76
N LEU A 60 15.09 -27.52 33.29
CA LEU A 60 15.43 -26.72 34.46
C LEU A 60 15.46 -27.56 35.75
N THR A 61 14.67 -28.63 35.78
CA THR A 61 14.57 -29.57 36.93
C THR A 61 15.67 -30.63 36.88
N ASP A 62 16.03 -31.10 35.68
CA ASP A 62 17.12 -32.06 35.46
C ASP A 62 18.17 -31.47 34.48
N PRO A 63 19.05 -30.57 34.95
CA PRO A 63 20.06 -29.96 34.11
C PRO A 63 21.21 -30.94 33.83
N PRO A 64 21.75 -30.99 32.60
CA PRO A 64 22.90 -31.82 32.25
C PRO A 64 24.14 -31.50 33.12
N GLU A 65 24.99 -32.49 33.38
CA GLU A 65 26.15 -32.31 34.27
C GLU A 65 27.23 -31.38 33.67
N GLU A 66 27.46 -31.46 32.36
CA GLU A 66 28.40 -30.61 31.60
C GLU A 66 27.67 -29.74 30.57
N ASP A 67 28.30 -28.63 30.17
CA ASP A 67 27.82 -27.73 29.11
C ASP A 67 26.38 -27.24 29.29
N LYS A 68 26.04 -26.77 30.51
CA LYS A 68 24.68 -26.33 30.88
C LYS A 68 24.24 -25.14 30.04
N TYR A 69 25.10 -24.12 29.91
CA TYR A 69 24.77 -22.95 29.10
C TYR A 69 24.66 -23.31 27.62
N ALA A 70 25.58 -24.12 27.08
CA ALA A 70 25.58 -24.49 25.67
C ALA A 70 24.33 -25.32 25.31
N THR A 71 23.96 -26.28 26.15
CA THR A 71 22.76 -27.11 25.96
C THR A 71 21.48 -26.28 26.07
N LEU A 72 21.38 -25.41 27.09
CA LEU A 72 20.25 -24.50 27.25
C LEU A 72 20.11 -23.54 26.07
N LYS A 73 21.22 -22.95 25.61
CA LYS A 73 21.27 -22.06 24.44
C LYS A 73 20.80 -22.80 23.19
N ALA A 74 21.36 -23.97 22.91
CA ALA A 74 20.98 -24.77 21.74
C ALA A 74 19.49 -25.12 21.75
N LEU A 75 18.94 -25.47 22.91
CA LEU A 75 17.53 -25.82 23.05
C LEU A 75 16.61 -24.60 22.91
N LEU A 76 16.97 -23.46 23.50
CA LEU A 76 16.23 -22.21 23.34
C LEU A 76 16.22 -21.74 21.89
N LEU A 77 17.38 -21.78 21.22
CA LEU A 77 17.46 -21.47 19.79
C LEU A 77 16.61 -22.46 18.97
N LYS A 78 16.70 -23.77 19.23
CA LYS A 78 15.87 -24.76 18.53
C LYS A 78 14.36 -24.56 18.74
N THR A 79 13.95 -24.08 19.92
CA THR A 79 12.53 -23.94 20.28
C THR A 79 11.91 -22.62 19.81
N PHE A 80 12.71 -21.55 19.75
CA PHE A 80 12.24 -20.19 19.48
C PHE A 80 12.82 -19.56 18.20
N GLU A 81 13.87 -20.12 17.59
CA GLU A 81 14.25 -19.73 16.23
C GLU A 81 13.27 -20.29 15.22
N LEU A 82 13.02 -19.50 14.18
CA LEU A 82 12.21 -19.92 13.05
C LEU A 82 12.95 -20.97 12.23
N SER A 83 12.30 -22.10 11.99
CA SER A 83 12.77 -23.07 11.01
C SER A 83 12.88 -22.44 9.62
N THR A 84 13.70 -23.05 8.75
CA THR A 84 13.85 -22.60 7.35
C THR A 84 12.51 -22.48 6.62
N ALA A 85 11.61 -23.44 6.85
CA ALA A 85 10.25 -23.45 6.29
C ALA A 85 9.38 -22.32 6.85
N GLU A 86 9.44 -22.03 8.15
CA GLU A 86 8.68 -20.92 8.75
C GLU A 86 9.18 -19.55 8.28
N ARG A 87 10.51 -19.38 8.16
CA ARG A 87 11.09 -18.19 7.57
C ARG A 87 10.60 -17.99 6.14
N ALA A 88 10.61 -19.04 5.32
CA ALA A 88 10.11 -19.01 3.95
C ALA A 88 8.62 -18.64 3.91
N ARG A 89 7.78 -19.28 4.76
CA ARG A 89 6.36 -18.95 4.87
C ARG A 89 6.14 -17.48 5.25
N ARG A 90 6.90 -16.95 6.22
CA ARG A 90 6.84 -15.53 6.59
C ARG A 90 7.26 -14.62 5.45
N LEU A 91 8.30 -15.00 4.70
CA LEU A 91 8.76 -14.26 3.52
C LEU A 91 7.67 -14.21 2.43
N PHE A 92 7.02 -15.33 2.15
CA PHE A 92 5.90 -15.40 1.20
C PHE A 92 4.63 -14.71 1.70
N ALA A 93 4.43 -14.63 3.02
CA ALA A 93 3.29 -13.96 3.63
C ALA A 93 3.41 -12.44 3.66
N ILE A 94 4.58 -11.87 3.32
CA ILE A 94 4.71 -10.43 3.11
C ILE A 94 3.88 -10.07 1.87
N GLN A 95 2.84 -9.25 2.09
CA GLN A 95 1.95 -8.77 1.05
C GLN A 95 2.16 -7.29 0.82
N GLY A 96 2.83 -6.97 -0.29
CA GLY A 96 2.99 -5.60 -0.76
C GLY A 96 3.84 -4.73 0.17
N LEU A 97 4.02 -3.49 -0.26
CA LEU A 97 4.83 -2.50 0.42
C LEU A 97 4.05 -1.72 1.50
N GLY A 98 2.73 -1.56 1.34
CA GLY A 98 1.90 -0.69 2.19
C GLY A 98 2.43 0.75 2.18
N ASP A 99 2.47 1.38 3.37
CA ASP A 99 3.04 2.72 3.57
C ASP A 99 4.55 2.71 3.89
N SER A 100 5.20 1.54 3.85
CA SER A 100 6.62 1.41 4.18
C SER A 100 7.50 1.80 2.99
N LYS A 101 8.75 2.17 3.26
CA LYS A 101 9.74 2.38 2.20
C LYS A 101 10.28 1.04 1.68
N PRO A 102 10.61 0.93 0.38
CA PRO A 102 11.25 -0.25 -0.19
C PRO A 102 12.48 -0.73 0.59
N SER A 103 13.35 0.18 1.06
CA SER A 103 14.51 -0.15 1.91
C SER A 103 14.13 -0.86 3.22
N VAL A 104 13.08 -0.38 3.90
CA VAL A 104 12.58 -0.98 5.13
C VAL A 104 12.02 -2.38 4.88
N LEU A 105 11.31 -2.55 3.76
CA LEU A 105 10.82 -3.86 3.35
C LEU A 105 11.98 -4.82 3.06
N MET A 106 13.01 -4.35 2.34
CA MET A 106 14.20 -5.16 2.04
C MET A 106 14.88 -5.62 3.31
N GLU A 107 15.07 -4.73 4.29
CA GLU A 107 15.69 -5.09 5.57
C GLU A 107 14.88 -6.16 6.30
N LYS A 108 13.55 -6.02 6.32
CA LYS A 108 12.66 -7.03 6.91
C LYS A 108 12.80 -8.38 6.22
N MET A 109 12.89 -8.40 4.90
CA MET A 109 13.09 -9.62 4.11
C MET A 109 14.46 -10.25 4.37
N LEU A 110 15.52 -9.44 4.46
CA LEU A 110 16.89 -9.89 4.76
C LEU A 110 16.98 -10.48 6.17
N ASN A 111 16.32 -9.88 7.16
CA ASN A 111 16.26 -10.41 8.52
C ASN A 111 15.60 -11.80 8.61
N LEU A 112 14.74 -12.15 7.65
CA LEU A 112 14.11 -13.48 7.58
C LEU A 112 15.00 -14.55 6.92
N LEU A 113 16.00 -14.17 6.11
CA LEU A 113 16.94 -15.12 5.48
C LEU A 113 17.89 -15.76 6.52
N GLY A 114 18.14 -15.08 7.64
CA GLY A 114 19.04 -15.57 8.69
C GLY A 114 20.47 -15.70 8.17
N ARG A 115 20.91 -16.94 7.91
CA ARG A 115 22.26 -17.25 7.40
C ARG A 115 22.32 -17.46 5.89
N GLU A 116 21.18 -17.48 5.21
CA GLU A 116 21.11 -17.70 3.77
C GLU A 116 21.37 -16.40 3.00
N LYS A 117 22.04 -16.52 1.85
CA LYS A 117 22.26 -15.38 0.97
C LYS A 117 21.03 -15.15 0.09
N PRO A 118 20.66 -13.89 -0.17
CA PRO A 118 19.59 -13.57 -1.10
C PRO A 118 19.97 -14.04 -2.50
N CYS A 119 19.11 -14.87 -3.10
CA CYS A 119 19.27 -15.36 -4.47
C CYS A 119 18.37 -14.57 -5.44
N PHE A 120 18.40 -14.90 -6.74
CA PHE A 120 17.56 -14.21 -7.73
C PHE A 120 16.06 -14.27 -7.39
N LEU A 121 15.56 -15.38 -6.84
CA LEU A 121 14.15 -15.51 -6.42
C LEU A 121 13.79 -14.54 -5.30
N PHE A 122 14.74 -14.23 -4.43
CA PHE A 122 14.53 -13.26 -3.35
C PHE A 122 14.36 -11.85 -3.92
N MET A 123 15.16 -11.50 -4.94
CA MET A 123 15.05 -10.21 -5.65
C MET A 123 13.72 -10.10 -6.39
N GLU A 124 13.29 -11.18 -7.06
CA GLU A 124 11.97 -11.24 -7.70
C GLU A 124 10.83 -11.09 -6.69
N LEU A 125 10.94 -11.73 -5.51
CA LEU A 125 9.95 -11.61 -4.46
C LEU A 125 9.87 -10.18 -3.91
N PHE A 126 11.01 -9.49 -3.81
CA PHE A 126 11.07 -8.08 -3.41
C PHE A 126 10.38 -7.19 -4.45
N LEU A 127 10.72 -7.36 -5.74
CA LEU A 127 10.11 -6.61 -6.84
C LEU A 127 8.59 -6.85 -6.92
N ARG A 128 8.14 -8.10 -6.73
CA ARG A 128 6.71 -8.45 -6.71
C ARG A 128 5.92 -7.70 -5.64
N ASN A 129 6.56 -7.35 -4.52
CA ASN A 129 5.92 -6.58 -3.45
C ASN A 129 5.88 -5.07 -3.71
N MET A 130 6.53 -4.58 -4.78
CA MET A 130 6.54 -3.16 -5.13
C MET A 130 5.32 -2.75 -5.96
N PRO A 131 4.92 -1.47 -5.91
CA PRO A 131 3.97 -0.92 -6.87
C PRO A 131 4.50 -1.01 -8.31
N THR A 132 3.59 -1.22 -9.29
CA THR A 132 3.94 -1.39 -10.72
C THR A 132 4.85 -0.28 -11.26
N ARG A 133 4.64 0.97 -10.84
CA ARG A 133 5.46 2.10 -11.29
C ARG A 133 6.93 1.95 -10.90
N VAL A 134 7.19 1.45 -9.69
CA VAL A 134 8.55 1.22 -9.19
C VAL A 134 9.15 -0.01 -9.87
N GLN A 135 8.37 -1.08 -10.09
CA GLN A 135 8.83 -2.27 -10.82
C GLN A 135 9.33 -1.92 -12.23
N VAL A 136 8.56 -1.11 -12.97
CA VAL A 136 8.94 -0.70 -14.34
C VAL A 136 10.22 0.14 -14.33
N ALA A 137 10.37 1.06 -13.39
CA ALA A 137 11.58 1.85 -13.24
C ALA A 137 12.81 0.98 -12.92
N LEU A 138 12.59 -0.12 -12.20
CA LEU A 138 13.64 -1.08 -11.83
C LEU A 138 13.87 -2.19 -12.87
N ALA A 139 13.10 -2.26 -13.96
CA ALA A 139 13.22 -3.36 -14.92
C ALA A 139 14.59 -3.40 -15.65
N ASN A 140 15.26 -2.25 -15.76
CA ASN A 140 16.53 -2.09 -16.48
C ASN A 140 17.76 -1.95 -15.58
N THR A 141 17.62 -2.09 -14.26
CA THR A 141 18.79 -1.99 -13.37
C THR A 141 19.61 -3.27 -13.39
N THR A 142 20.94 -3.10 -13.39
CA THR A 142 21.92 -4.19 -13.22
C THR A 142 22.34 -4.38 -11.76
N ILE A 143 21.63 -3.79 -10.81
CA ILE A 143 21.95 -3.86 -9.39
C ILE A 143 21.62 -5.26 -8.86
N THR A 144 22.67 -6.04 -8.60
CA THR A 144 22.58 -7.39 -8.02
C THR A 144 22.51 -7.35 -6.49
N GLU A 145 22.97 -6.26 -5.87
CA GLU A 145 23.02 -6.13 -4.42
C GLU A 145 21.65 -5.73 -3.85
N PRO A 146 21.05 -6.51 -2.91
CA PRO A 146 19.70 -6.25 -2.41
C PRO A 146 19.53 -4.89 -1.74
N ARG A 147 20.51 -4.48 -0.92
CA ARG A 147 20.46 -3.19 -0.22
C ARG A 147 20.51 -2.03 -1.21
N ALA A 148 21.40 -2.09 -2.20
CA ALA A 148 21.50 -1.08 -3.24
C ALA A 148 20.24 -1.03 -4.13
N LEU A 149 19.65 -2.19 -4.45
CA LEU A 149 18.39 -2.25 -5.21
C LEU A 149 17.27 -1.55 -4.44
N ALA A 150 17.22 -1.75 -3.13
CA ALA A 150 16.19 -1.15 -2.30
C ALA A 150 16.36 0.38 -2.16
N GLU A 151 17.60 0.88 -2.13
CA GLU A 151 17.89 2.32 -2.17
C GLU A 151 17.49 2.97 -3.50
N GLU A 152 17.72 2.28 -4.63
CA GLU A 152 17.22 2.71 -5.94
C GLU A 152 15.69 2.71 -5.96
N ALA A 153 15.07 1.66 -5.42
CA ALA A 153 13.62 1.56 -5.31
C ALA A 153 13.02 2.69 -4.46
N ASP A 154 13.67 3.08 -3.37
CA ASP A 154 13.28 4.23 -2.54
C ASP A 154 13.22 5.54 -3.36
N ARG A 155 14.23 5.78 -4.22
CA ARG A 155 14.27 6.98 -5.07
C ARG A 155 13.07 7.04 -6.01
N PHE A 156 12.75 5.94 -6.67
CA PHE A 156 11.59 5.88 -7.56
C PHE A 156 10.27 5.94 -6.79
N PHE A 157 10.20 5.29 -5.63
CA PHE A 157 9.00 5.30 -4.79
C PHE A 157 8.66 6.73 -4.33
N LEU A 158 9.65 7.49 -3.87
CA LEU A 158 9.48 8.91 -3.53
C LEU A 158 9.06 9.77 -4.74
N ALA A 159 9.64 9.52 -5.92
CA ALA A 159 9.27 10.23 -7.14
C ALA A 159 7.80 9.97 -7.52
N THR A 160 7.31 8.73 -7.31
CA THR A 160 5.93 8.35 -7.62
C THR A 160 4.90 8.81 -6.59
N GLN A 161 5.31 9.15 -5.36
CA GLN A 161 4.44 9.70 -4.31
C GLN A 161 4.16 11.19 -4.48
N ARG A 162 4.89 11.88 -5.37
CA ARG A 162 4.55 13.27 -5.69
C ARG A 162 3.14 13.29 -6.27
N PRO A 163 2.17 13.96 -5.64
CA PRO A 163 0.88 14.16 -6.26
C PRO A 163 1.13 14.87 -7.58
N SER A 164 0.65 14.28 -8.67
CA SER A 164 0.60 14.95 -9.97
C SER A 164 -0.07 16.32 -9.73
N PRO A 165 0.52 17.44 -10.18
CA PRO A 165 -0.10 18.75 -10.01
C PRO A 165 -1.45 18.89 -10.76
N ASP A 166 -1.83 17.90 -11.58
CA ASP A 166 -3.06 17.89 -12.37
C ASP A 166 -4.37 17.79 -11.57
N LEU A 167 -4.35 17.57 -10.25
CA LEU A 167 -5.58 17.54 -9.43
C LEU A 167 -5.88 18.86 -8.70
N LEU A 168 -5.07 19.90 -8.89
CA LEU A 168 -5.36 21.26 -8.41
C LEU A 168 -5.60 22.25 -9.55
N ALA A 169 -5.98 21.77 -10.73
CA ALA A 169 -6.66 22.66 -11.66
C ALA A 169 -7.94 23.15 -10.96
N PRO A 170 -8.11 24.46 -10.72
CA PRO A 170 -9.44 24.95 -10.35
C PRO A 170 -10.36 24.43 -11.44
N THR A 171 -11.50 23.86 -11.06
CA THR A 171 -12.59 23.65 -12.01
C THR A 171 -13.05 25.04 -12.47
N ILE A 172 -12.31 25.63 -13.41
CA ILE A 172 -12.83 26.67 -14.26
C ILE A 172 -13.89 25.93 -15.04
N SER A 173 -15.14 26.09 -14.63
CA SER A 173 -16.30 25.69 -15.41
C SER A 173 -16.10 26.34 -16.78
N ALA A 174 -15.60 25.56 -17.74
CA ALA A 174 -15.52 25.99 -19.11
C ALA A 174 -16.97 26.31 -19.53
N PRO A 175 -17.28 27.51 -20.03
CA PRO A 175 -18.56 27.72 -20.66
C PRO A 175 -18.69 26.68 -21.79
N PRO A 176 -19.88 26.10 -22.00
CA PRO A 176 -20.06 25.03 -22.97
C PRO A 176 -19.56 25.50 -24.34
N PRO A 177 -18.96 24.62 -25.16
CA PRO A 177 -18.49 25.01 -26.47
C PRO A 177 -19.70 25.49 -27.28
N VAL A 178 -19.67 26.76 -27.68
CA VAL A 178 -20.58 27.27 -28.71
C VAL A 178 -20.16 26.59 -30.01
N TYR A 179 -20.75 25.44 -30.30
CA TYR A 179 -20.65 24.81 -31.61
C TYR A 179 -21.27 25.75 -32.64
N ARG A 180 -20.42 26.53 -33.34
CA ARG A 180 -20.76 27.03 -34.67
C ARG A 180 -20.67 25.85 -35.63
N THR A 181 -21.74 25.08 -35.74
CA THR A 181 -21.92 24.16 -36.85
C THR A 181 -22.47 24.93 -38.05
N ALA A 182 -21.56 25.31 -38.95
CA ALA A 182 -21.91 25.51 -40.35
C ALA A 182 -22.25 24.13 -40.93
N ALA A 183 -23.52 23.74 -40.85
CA ALA A 183 -24.02 22.53 -41.50
C ALA A 183 -24.57 22.91 -42.88
N ARG A 184 -23.80 22.52 -43.90
CA ARG A 184 -24.25 22.34 -45.27
C ARG A 184 -25.34 21.28 -45.35
N ASP A 185 -26.24 21.52 -46.29
CA ASP A 185 -26.90 20.54 -47.15
C ASP A 185 -27.56 19.34 -46.46
N ASN A 186 -28.88 19.41 -46.32
CA ASN A 186 -29.75 18.26 -46.50
C ASN A 186 -31.09 18.71 -47.08
N TYR A 187 -31.18 18.63 -48.41
CA TYR A 187 -32.26 18.03 -49.17
C TYR A 187 -33.54 17.69 -48.37
N MET A 188 -34.63 18.41 -48.62
CA MET A 188 -35.98 17.98 -48.24
C MET A 188 -36.83 17.78 -49.49
N PRO A 189 -37.32 16.57 -49.73
CA PRO A 189 -38.57 16.40 -50.48
C PRO A 189 -39.46 15.31 -49.85
N PRO A 190 -40.68 15.11 -50.36
CA PRO A 190 -41.71 16.12 -50.35
C PRO A 190 -43.00 15.55 -49.71
N ASP A 191 -43.95 16.46 -49.56
CA ASP A 191 -45.34 16.24 -49.94
C ASP A 191 -46.40 16.07 -48.82
N GLN A 192 -47.52 16.71 -49.09
CA GLN A 192 -48.89 16.36 -48.67
C GLN A 192 -49.41 16.87 -47.32
N ARG A 193 -50.03 18.05 -47.38
CA ARG A 193 -51.50 18.21 -47.57
C ARG A 193 -52.02 19.42 -46.80
N GLY A 194 -52.48 20.43 -47.55
CA GLY A 194 -53.54 21.34 -47.12
C GLY A 194 -53.18 22.34 -46.02
N ALA A 195 -52.48 23.41 -46.38
CA ALA A 195 -52.59 24.67 -45.65
C ALA A 195 -52.67 25.80 -46.68
N THR A 196 -53.82 26.43 -46.74
CA THR A 196 -54.13 27.62 -47.51
C THR A 196 -53.07 28.71 -47.32
N ALA A 197 -52.73 29.37 -48.42
CA ALA A 197 -51.62 30.30 -48.59
C ALA A 197 -51.41 31.24 -47.38
N GLY A 198 -50.25 31.12 -46.74
CA GLY A 198 -49.71 32.12 -45.83
C GLY A 198 -50.22 32.10 -44.38
N LEU A 199 -51.00 31.11 -43.95
CA LEU A 199 -51.40 30.96 -42.55
C LEU A 199 -50.52 29.95 -41.80
N CYS A 200 -50.18 30.25 -40.54
CA CYS A 200 -49.49 29.28 -39.69
C CYS A 200 -50.43 28.14 -39.28
N PHE A 201 -49.87 27.03 -38.79
CA PHE A 201 -50.63 25.84 -38.34
C PHE A 201 -51.82 26.18 -37.43
N TYR A 202 -51.65 27.11 -36.48
CA TYR A 202 -52.70 27.50 -35.55
C TYR A 202 -53.84 28.25 -36.25
N HIS A 203 -53.54 29.15 -37.18
CA HIS A 203 -54.58 29.89 -37.92
C HIS A 203 -55.23 29.05 -39.03
N SER A 204 -54.50 28.10 -39.63
CA SER A 204 -55.09 27.12 -40.57
C SER A 204 -56.15 26.25 -39.89
N ARG A 205 -55.92 25.86 -38.63
CA ARG A 205 -56.81 24.96 -37.88
C ARG A 205 -57.90 25.66 -37.08
N PHE A 206 -57.63 26.84 -36.53
CA PHE A 206 -58.51 27.52 -35.57
C PHE A 206 -59.03 28.90 -36.01
N GLY A 207 -58.58 29.43 -37.14
CA GLY A 207 -59.02 30.73 -37.67
C GLY A 207 -58.89 31.87 -36.64
N THR A 208 -59.90 32.74 -36.55
CA THR A 208 -59.94 33.90 -35.61
C THR A 208 -59.92 33.53 -34.13
N LYS A 209 -60.07 32.24 -33.77
CA LYS A 209 -60.06 31.75 -32.38
C LYS A 209 -58.68 31.26 -31.93
N ALA A 210 -57.65 31.34 -32.77
CA ALA A 210 -56.30 30.93 -32.42
C ALA A 210 -55.72 31.84 -31.31
N LYS A 211 -55.23 31.24 -30.23
CA LYS A 211 -54.62 31.97 -29.10
C LYS A 211 -53.14 32.27 -29.31
N GLN A 212 -52.53 31.72 -30.35
CA GLN A 212 -51.11 31.85 -30.65
C GLN A 212 -50.87 31.98 -32.15
N CYS A 213 -50.11 33.01 -32.53
CA CYS A 213 -49.60 33.21 -33.87
C CYS A 213 -48.10 32.87 -33.91
N ARG A 214 -47.64 32.24 -35.00
CA ARG A 214 -46.21 32.02 -35.26
C ARG A 214 -45.88 32.55 -36.64
N SER A 215 -44.85 33.37 -36.73
CA SER A 215 -44.34 33.90 -38.00
C SER A 215 -43.66 32.80 -38.83
N PRO A 216 -43.68 32.87 -40.17
CA PRO A 216 -44.38 33.87 -40.99
C PRO A 216 -45.87 33.52 -41.17
N CYS A 217 -46.78 34.42 -40.77
CA CYS A 217 -48.22 34.26 -40.93
C CYS A 217 -48.86 35.57 -41.37
N ASN A 218 -49.64 35.52 -42.45
CA ASN A 218 -50.33 36.65 -43.08
C ASN A 218 -51.80 36.78 -42.63
N PHE A 219 -52.15 36.29 -41.44
CA PHE A 219 -53.52 36.39 -40.92
C PHE A 219 -53.84 37.83 -40.53
N ASN A 220 -54.74 38.49 -41.28
CA ASN A 220 -55.19 39.85 -41.00
C ASN A 220 -56.67 39.86 -40.57
N PRO A 221 -57.00 40.20 -39.31
CA PRO A 221 -58.38 40.32 -38.87
C PRO A 221 -58.94 41.72 -39.18
N ALA A 222 -59.57 41.90 -40.34
CA ALA A 222 -60.36 43.10 -40.67
C ALA A 222 -61.79 42.68 -41.07
N GLY A 223 -62.88 43.22 -40.49
CA GLY A 223 -62.94 44.38 -39.61
C GLY A 223 -64.24 44.62 -38.83
N ASN A 224 -64.14 45.70 -38.05
CA ASN A 224 -65.13 46.54 -37.36
C ASN A 224 -65.86 46.04 -36.11
N GLY A 225 -65.54 46.70 -34.97
CA GLY A 225 -66.46 46.83 -33.83
C GLY A 225 -65.84 46.99 -32.43
N LYS A 226 -65.13 48.11 -32.20
CA LYS A 226 -64.84 48.84 -30.93
C LYS A 226 -64.75 48.11 -29.56
N ALA A 227 -63.75 48.61 -28.80
CA ALA A 227 -63.65 48.75 -27.33
C ALA A 227 -63.39 47.46 -26.52
N GLY A 228 -62.55 47.44 -25.49
CA GLY A 228 -61.80 48.48 -24.80
C GLY A 228 -61.15 47.85 -23.55
N ALA A 229 -60.03 48.45 -23.14
CA ALA A 229 -59.38 48.40 -21.82
C ALA A 229 -59.87 47.38 -20.78
N ARG A 230 -59.00 46.44 -20.39
CA ARG A 230 -58.24 46.49 -19.12
C ARG A 230 -57.20 45.38 -19.06
#